data_AF-A0A4Q5T8Y9-F1
#
_entry.id   AF-A0A4Q5T8Y9-F1
#
_cell.length_a   1.000
_cell.length_b   1.000
_cell.length_c   1.000
_cell.angle_alpha   90.00
_cell.angle_beta   90.00
_cell.angle_gamma   90.00
#
_symmetry.space_group_name_H-M   'P 1'
#
loop_
_entity.id
_entity.type
_entity.pdbx_description
1 polymer ?
#
loop_
_entity_poly.entity_id
_entity_poly.type
_entity_poly.pdbx_seq_one_letter_code
_entity_poly.pdbx_strand_id
1 'polypeptide(L)'
;MIEPRDFAIVIHKIADSFHPVVSFDPKKEKIASLDLSPDNEKFLPKHFESTLSLSNFINDRHEVTGAKFLIGGYNETRNMYRRSGLFDNNLAADGSLAEEPRNLHLGIDIWAPEETPIAAPLGGMVHSYAYNNNFGDYGATIILQQLDIGNWEGDYPGVCKKSEAAKYLLNSPDPDSILNLRRFL
;
A
#
# COMPACT_ATOMS: atom_id res chain seq x y z
N MET A 1 8.72 -26.91 1.32
CA MET A 1 7.97 -25.69 0.96
C MET A 1 7.17 -25.29 2.19
N ILE A 2 7.24 -24.03 2.59
CA ILE A 2 6.40 -23.47 3.65
C ILE A 2 5.04 -23.21 3.01
N GLU A 3 3.95 -23.78 3.53
CA GLU A 3 2.63 -23.47 3.01
C GLU A 3 2.33 -21.98 3.30
N PRO A 4 1.56 -21.27 2.47
CA PRO A 4 1.39 -19.83 2.67
C PRO A 4 0.69 -19.46 3.99
N ARG A 5 -0.10 -20.38 4.55
CA ARG A 5 -0.63 -20.28 5.93
C ARG A 5 0.47 -20.35 6.99
N ASP A 6 1.54 -21.09 6.74
CA ASP A 6 2.69 -21.18 7.63
C ASP A 6 3.49 -19.87 7.63
N PHE A 7 3.52 -19.11 6.52
CA PHE A 7 4.23 -17.84 6.46
C PHE A 7 3.61 -16.79 7.38
N ALA A 8 2.29 -16.58 7.34
CA ALA A 8 1.61 -15.66 8.25
C ALA A 8 1.79 -16.06 9.72
N ILE A 9 1.75 -17.37 10.01
CA ILE A 9 2.02 -17.91 11.36
C ILE A 9 3.46 -17.60 11.79
N VAL A 10 4.44 -17.77 10.89
CA VAL A 10 5.85 -17.47 11.17
C VAL A 10 6.04 -15.98 11.42
N ILE A 11 5.49 -15.11 10.57
CA ILE A 11 5.53 -13.64 10.73
C ILE A 11 4.96 -13.23 12.08
N HIS A 12 3.80 -13.76 12.48
CA HIS A 12 3.23 -13.49 13.79
C HIS A 12 4.11 -13.96 14.95
N LYS A 13 4.78 -15.11 14.83
CA LYS A 13 5.69 -15.62 15.87
C LYS A 13 6.93 -14.74 16.05
N ILE A 14 7.38 -14.06 15.00
CA ILE A 14 8.56 -13.20 15.04
C ILE A 14 8.21 -11.71 15.07
N ALA A 15 6.92 -11.35 15.20
CA ALA A 15 6.46 -9.97 15.11
C ALA A 15 7.16 -9.03 16.10
N ASP A 16 7.48 -9.52 17.30
CA ASP A 16 8.20 -8.76 18.34
C ASP A 16 9.67 -8.45 17.96
N SER A 17 10.21 -9.09 16.93
CA SER A 17 11.57 -8.82 16.42
C SER A 17 11.61 -7.70 15.37
N PHE A 18 10.45 -7.23 14.89
CA PHE A 18 10.41 -6.19 13.88
C PHE A 18 10.62 -4.79 14.46
N HIS A 19 11.36 -3.99 13.71
CA HIS A 19 11.52 -2.57 13.98
C HIS A 19 10.35 -1.77 13.40
N PRO A 20 9.93 -0.67 14.06
CA PRO A 20 8.91 0.20 13.48
C PRO A 20 9.38 0.81 12.16
N VAL A 21 8.55 0.74 11.12
CA VAL A 21 8.82 1.41 9.83
C VAL A 21 8.80 2.93 9.99
N VAL A 22 7.88 3.44 10.80
CA VAL A 22 7.81 4.84 11.22
C VAL A 22 7.80 4.93 12.74
N SER A 23 8.47 5.94 13.28
CA SER A 23 8.46 6.18 14.73
C SER A 23 7.12 6.77 15.19
N PHE A 24 6.49 6.10 16.15
CA PHE A 24 5.18 6.47 16.69
C PHE A 24 5.17 6.43 18.22
N ASP A 25 4.79 7.53 18.88
CA ASP A 25 4.58 7.61 20.33
C ASP A 25 3.06 7.66 20.65
N PRO A 26 2.42 6.53 21.03
CA PRO A 26 0.97 6.48 21.25
C PRO A 26 0.48 7.37 22.41
N LYS A 27 1.38 7.92 23.23
CA LYS A 27 1.00 8.84 24.31
C LYS A 27 0.88 10.29 23.84
N LYS A 28 1.46 10.63 22.69
CA LYS A 28 1.55 12.01 22.18
C LYS A 28 0.98 12.16 20.78
N GLU A 29 0.97 11.07 20.02
CA GLU A 29 0.67 11.05 18.60
C GLU A 29 -0.58 10.20 18.37
N LYS A 30 -1.28 10.51 17.28
CA LYS A 30 -2.50 9.82 16.89
C LYS A 30 -2.36 9.22 15.50
N ILE A 31 -3.00 8.07 15.32
CA ILE A 31 -3.20 7.44 14.02
C ILE A 31 -4.70 7.49 13.71
N ALA A 32 -5.05 7.59 12.42
CA ALA A 32 -6.42 7.40 11.96
C ALA A 32 -6.45 6.55 10.69
N SER A 33 -7.56 5.86 10.46
CA SER A 33 -7.78 5.07 9.25
C SER A 33 -8.11 6.01 8.09
N LEU A 34 -7.60 5.69 6.91
CA LEU A 34 -8.00 6.32 5.67
C LEU A 34 -8.58 5.28 4.71
N ASP A 35 -9.88 5.38 4.50
CA ASP A 35 -10.63 4.56 3.56
C ASP A 35 -10.63 5.24 2.18
N LEU A 36 -10.04 4.59 1.18
CA LEU A 36 -10.01 5.03 -0.22
C LEU A 36 -10.86 4.12 -1.12
N SER A 37 -11.71 3.30 -0.49
CA SER A 37 -12.62 2.40 -1.18
C SER A 37 -13.83 3.14 -1.77
N PRO A 38 -14.57 2.49 -2.68
CA PRO A 38 -15.80 3.05 -3.23
C PRO A 38 -16.92 3.24 -2.18
N ASP A 39 -16.83 2.57 -1.04
CA ASP A 39 -17.84 2.64 0.02
C ASP A 39 -17.70 3.93 0.85
N ASN A 40 -16.58 4.64 0.73
CA ASN A 40 -16.40 5.95 1.35
C ASN A 40 -17.10 7.05 0.55
N GLU A 41 -18.31 7.42 0.97
CA GLU A 41 -19.11 8.50 0.38
C GLU A 41 -18.40 9.87 0.37
N LYS A 42 -17.37 10.07 1.23
CA LYS A 42 -16.59 11.30 1.27
C LYS A 42 -15.45 11.30 0.24
N PHE A 43 -15.04 10.14 -0.28
CA PHE A 43 -13.95 10.00 -1.26
C PHE A 43 -14.48 9.89 -2.71
N LEU A 44 -14.91 11.04 -3.22
CA LEU A 44 -15.48 11.19 -4.57
C LEU A 44 -14.40 11.35 -5.68
N PRO A 45 -14.74 11.11 -6.96
CA PRO A 45 -13.83 11.25 -8.11
C PRO A 45 -13.04 12.56 -8.17
N LYS A 46 -13.68 13.69 -7.84
CA LYS A 46 -13.02 15.01 -7.79
C LYS A 46 -11.82 15.08 -6.85
N HIS A 47 -11.76 14.22 -5.83
CA HIS A 47 -10.63 14.21 -4.89
C HIS A 47 -9.44 13.49 -5.48
N PHE A 48 -9.63 12.54 -6.39
CA PHE A 48 -8.53 11.80 -6.96
C PHE A 48 -8.41 12.07 -8.46
N GLU A 49 -8.77 13.25 -8.98
CA GLU A 49 -8.62 13.65 -10.39
C GLU A 49 -7.28 14.36 -10.71
N SER A 50 -6.48 14.68 -9.69
CA SER A 50 -5.11 15.17 -9.85
C SER A 50 -4.28 14.85 -8.61
N THR A 51 -2.96 14.93 -8.72
CA THR A 51 -2.08 14.80 -7.54
C THR A 51 -2.40 15.87 -6.51
N LEU A 52 -2.71 17.09 -6.95
CA LEU A 52 -3.07 18.20 -6.07
C LEU A 52 -4.39 17.93 -5.32
N SER A 53 -5.44 17.50 -6.03
CA SER A 53 -6.73 17.21 -5.40
C SER A 53 -6.62 16.09 -4.38
N LEU A 54 -5.81 15.06 -4.68
CA LEU A 54 -5.60 13.93 -3.78
C LEU A 54 -4.85 14.39 -2.54
N SER A 55 -3.76 15.15 -2.73
CA SER A 55 -2.97 15.71 -1.64
C SER A 55 -3.84 16.57 -0.72
N ASN A 56 -4.70 17.43 -1.27
CA ASN A 56 -5.63 18.24 -0.48
C ASN A 56 -6.58 17.37 0.34
N PHE A 57 -7.18 16.33 -0.26
CA PHE A 57 -8.06 15.42 0.47
C PHE A 57 -7.35 14.70 1.63
N ILE A 58 -6.12 14.23 1.41
CA ILE A 58 -5.30 13.59 2.45
C ILE A 58 -4.95 14.57 3.57
N ASN A 59 -4.52 15.79 3.22
CA ASN A 59 -4.19 16.83 4.19
C ASN A 59 -5.41 17.23 5.02
N ASP A 60 -6.59 17.39 4.40
CA ASP A 60 -7.84 17.63 5.11
C ASP A 60 -8.17 16.49 6.09
N ARG A 61 -7.78 15.24 5.79
CA ARG A 61 -7.95 14.11 6.73
C ARG A 61 -6.98 14.19 7.89
N HIS A 62 -5.73 14.58 7.67
CA HIS A 62 -4.80 14.85 8.77
C HIS A 62 -5.34 15.95 9.69
N GLU A 63 -5.83 17.06 9.14
CA GLU A 63 -6.38 18.18 9.92
C GLU A 63 -7.61 17.78 10.74
N VAL A 64 -8.60 17.14 10.10
CA VAL A 64 -9.85 16.74 10.77
C VAL A 64 -9.61 15.71 11.87
N THR A 65 -8.67 14.78 11.66
CA THR A 65 -8.41 13.70 12.62
C THR A 65 -7.42 14.11 13.71
N GLY A 66 -6.56 15.10 13.44
CA GLY A 66 -5.37 15.43 14.23
C GLY A 66 -4.33 14.30 14.24
N ALA A 67 -4.39 13.37 13.28
CA ALA A 67 -3.49 12.23 13.23
C ALA A 67 -2.15 12.59 12.60
N LYS A 68 -1.06 12.13 13.21
CA LYS A 68 0.28 12.18 12.62
C LYS A 68 0.37 11.27 11.41
N PHE A 69 -0.22 10.08 11.51
CA PHE A 69 -0.24 9.10 10.42
C PHE A 69 -1.67 8.73 10.04
N LEU A 70 -1.94 8.66 8.74
CA LEU A 70 -3.13 8.00 8.22
C LEU A 70 -2.73 6.62 7.69
N ILE A 71 -3.54 5.60 7.95
CA ILE A 71 -3.25 4.22 7.56
C ILE A 71 -4.29 3.72 6.57
N GLY A 72 -3.82 3.21 5.44
CA GLY A 72 -4.67 2.74 4.33
C GLY A 72 -5.18 1.33 4.52
N GLY A 73 -6.14 0.96 3.67
CA GLY A 73 -6.63 -0.41 3.57
C GLY A 73 -5.64 -1.35 2.86
N TYR A 74 -5.61 -2.60 3.32
CA TYR A 74 -5.04 -3.76 2.64
C TYR A 74 -6.20 -4.59 2.10
N ASN A 75 -6.02 -5.22 0.93
CA ASN A 75 -7.12 -5.89 0.21
C ASN A 75 -8.28 -4.92 -0.06
N GLU A 76 -7.95 -3.66 -0.31
CA GLU A 76 -8.89 -2.55 -0.51
C GLU A 76 -9.06 -2.31 -2.01
N THR A 77 -10.29 -2.29 -2.51
CA THR A 77 -10.56 -1.89 -3.90
C THR A 77 -10.41 -0.38 -4.00
N ARG A 78 -9.59 0.14 -4.93
CA ARG A 78 -9.36 1.59 -5.06
C ARG A 78 -9.64 2.10 -6.47
N ASN A 79 -10.70 2.90 -6.61
CA ASN A 79 -11.08 3.44 -7.92
C ASN A 79 -10.05 4.42 -8.50
N MET A 80 -9.22 5.05 -7.66
CA MET A 80 -8.22 6.01 -8.11
C MET A 80 -7.17 5.43 -9.06
N TYR A 81 -6.88 4.13 -8.99
CA TYR A 81 -5.92 3.49 -9.90
C TYR A 81 -6.41 3.40 -11.34
N ARG A 82 -7.73 3.51 -11.59
CA ARG A 82 -8.31 3.51 -12.95
C ARG A 82 -7.92 4.72 -13.80
N ARG A 83 -7.13 5.64 -13.25
CA ARG A 83 -6.75 6.90 -13.90
C ARG A 83 -5.42 6.87 -14.63
N SER A 84 -4.52 5.94 -14.30
CA SER A 84 -3.26 5.83 -15.03
C SER A 84 -3.39 4.76 -16.10
N GLY A 85 -2.89 5.05 -17.30
CA GLY A 85 -2.79 4.03 -18.36
C GLY A 85 -1.90 2.85 -17.97
N LEU A 86 -1.08 3.00 -16.92
CA LEU A 86 -0.30 1.92 -16.34
C LEU A 86 -1.19 0.85 -15.68
N PHE A 87 -2.30 1.23 -15.05
CA PHE A 87 -3.22 0.28 -14.39
C PHE A 87 -4.53 0.07 -15.15
N ASP A 88 -4.79 0.91 -16.15
CA ASP A 88 -6.01 0.90 -16.95
C ASP A 88 -5.70 1.15 -18.44
N ASN A 89 -5.37 0.09 -19.17
CA ASN A 89 -5.42 0.07 -20.63
C ASN A 89 -6.83 -0.28 -21.15
N ASN A 90 -7.88 -0.23 -20.30
CA ASN A 90 -9.01 -1.14 -20.42
C ASN A 90 -10.34 -0.48 -20.75
N LEU A 91 -10.40 0.80 -21.10
CA LEU A 91 -11.63 1.39 -21.65
C LEU A 91 -11.65 1.21 -23.17
N ALA A 92 -12.50 0.32 -23.65
CA ALA A 92 -12.84 0.26 -25.07
C ALA A 92 -13.58 1.55 -25.49
N ALA A 93 -13.53 1.88 -26.78
CA ALA A 93 -14.14 3.10 -27.32
C ALA A 93 -15.67 3.21 -27.09
N ASP A 94 -16.33 2.09 -26.75
CA ASP A 94 -17.76 2.00 -26.43
C ASP A 94 -18.06 2.08 -24.93
N GLY A 95 -17.03 2.32 -24.10
CA GLY A 95 -17.16 2.39 -22.64
C GLY A 95 -17.23 1.02 -21.96
N SER A 96 -17.09 -0.09 -22.69
CA SER A 96 -16.92 -1.41 -22.10
C SER A 96 -15.50 -1.62 -21.57
N LEU A 97 -15.37 -2.44 -20.53
CA LEU A 97 -14.06 -2.85 -20.02
C LEU A 97 -13.47 -3.91 -20.94
N ALA A 98 -12.42 -3.56 -21.68
CA ALA A 98 -11.67 -4.48 -22.54
C ALA A 98 -10.96 -5.58 -21.71
N GLU A 99 -10.50 -5.22 -20.50
CA GLU A 99 -10.01 -6.14 -19.48
C GLU A 99 -10.41 -5.69 -18.07
N GLU A 100 -10.40 -6.63 -17.12
CA GLU A 100 -10.63 -6.32 -15.70
C GLU A 100 -9.56 -5.36 -15.14
N PRO A 101 -9.94 -4.29 -14.41
CA PRO A 101 -9.00 -3.31 -13.88
C PRO A 101 -8.11 -3.88 -12.76
N ARG A 102 -6.86 -3.39 -12.69
CA ARG A 102 -5.91 -3.70 -11.61
C ARG A 102 -6.07 -2.69 -10.48
N ASN A 103 -7.03 -2.91 -9.60
CA ASN A 103 -7.40 -1.92 -8.58
C ASN A 103 -7.56 -2.49 -7.16
N LEU A 104 -7.23 -3.76 -6.94
CA LEU A 104 -7.18 -4.32 -5.60
C LEU A 104 -5.81 -4.06 -4.99
N HIS A 105 -5.75 -3.22 -3.95
CA HIS A 105 -4.52 -2.84 -3.28
C HIS A 105 -3.99 -3.98 -2.40
N LEU A 106 -2.76 -4.41 -2.67
CA LEU A 106 -2.06 -5.48 -1.95
C LEU A 106 -1.01 -4.94 -0.96
N GLY A 107 -0.74 -3.63 -1.01
CA GLY A 107 0.10 -2.94 -0.04
C GLY A 107 -0.69 -2.38 1.14
N ILE A 108 0.02 -1.61 1.97
CA ILE A 108 -0.56 -0.71 2.95
C ILE A 108 0.15 0.63 2.81
N ASP A 109 -0.62 1.71 2.87
CA ASP A 109 -0.06 3.05 2.82
C ASP A 109 -0.01 3.65 4.22
N ILE A 110 1.06 4.40 4.47
CA ILE A 110 1.22 5.25 5.63
C ILE A 110 1.39 6.67 5.09
N TRP A 111 0.35 7.50 5.20
CA TRP A 111 0.49 8.93 4.91
C TRP A 111 1.07 9.61 6.13
N ALA A 112 2.19 10.29 5.92
CA ALA A 112 3.01 10.89 6.96
C ALA A 112 3.47 12.29 6.52
N PRO A 113 3.86 13.17 7.47
CA PRO A 113 4.53 14.41 7.14
C PRO A 113 5.78 14.17 6.30
N GLU A 114 6.08 15.11 5.42
CA GLU A 114 7.35 15.12 4.68
C GLU A 114 8.54 15.02 5.64
N GLU A 115 9.64 14.44 5.16
CA GLU A 115 10.85 14.17 5.94
C GLU A 115 10.70 13.19 7.12
N THR A 116 9.54 12.53 7.26
CA THR A 116 9.37 11.44 8.23
C THR A 116 10.41 10.34 7.95
N PRO A 117 11.31 10.03 8.91
CA PRO A 117 12.27 8.96 8.73
C PRO A 117 11.56 7.61 8.60
N ILE A 118 11.96 6.82 7.61
CA ILE A 118 11.51 5.45 7.42
C ILE A 118 12.65 4.47 7.72
N ALA A 119 12.31 3.33 8.32
CA ALA A 119 13.25 2.25 8.61
C ALA A 119 12.76 0.92 8.03
N ALA A 120 13.69 0.01 7.72
CA ALA A 120 13.35 -1.35 7.37
C ALA A 120 12.82 -2.09 8.62
N PRO A 121 11.67 -2.79 8.55
CA PRO A 121 11.14 -3.49 9.71
C PRO A 121 11.94 -4.75 10.06
N LEU A 122 12.63 -5.32 9.07
CA LEU A 122 13.52 -6.45 9.22
C LEU A 122 14.79 -6.18 8.41
N GLY A 123 15.95 -6.59 8.94
CA GLY A 123 17.21 -6.49 8.21
C GLY A 123 17.14 -7.26 6.88
N GLY A 124 17.66 -6.69 5.80
CA GLY A 124 17.64 -7.30 4.47
C GLY A 124 18.68 -6.65 3.57
N MET A 125 18.87 -7.23 2.40
CA MET A 125 19.75 -6.67 1.38
C MET A 125 18.96 -5.72 0.49
N VAL A 126 19.51 -4.57 0.13
CA VAL A 126 18.95 -3.75 -0.94
C VAL A 126 19.09 -4.53 -2.23
N HIS A 127 17.97 -4.96 -2.79
CA HIS A 127 17.93 -5.64 -4.09
C HIS A 127 18.00 -4.62 -5.22
N SER A 128 17.12 -3.61 -5.17
CA SER A 128 17.08 -2.53 -6.16
C SER A 128 16.54 -1.24 -5.55
N TYR A 129 16.88 -0.12 -6.19
CA TYR A 129 16.34 1.19 -5.90
C TYR A 129 16.18 1.97 -7.21
N ALA A 130 15.12 2.77 -7.33
CA ALA A 130 14.82 3.52 -8.54
C ALA A 130 13.96 4.75 -8.22
N TYR A 131 13.96 5.71 -9.14
CA TYR A 131 12.95 6.77 -9.18
C TYR A 131 12.04 6.54 -10.40
N ASN A 132 10.94 5.84 -10.17
CA ASN A 132 9.93 5.45 -11.16
C ASN A 132 9.02 6.66 -11.47
N ASN A 133 9.51 7.59 -12.29
CA ASN A 133 8.89 8.91 -12.50
C ASN A 133 7.73 8.94 -13.51
N ASN A 134 7.11 7.80 -13.80
CA ASN A 134 5.91 7.79 -14.65
C ASN A 134 4.68 8.23 -13.83
N PHE A 135 3.69 8.81 -14.48
CA PHE A 135 2.47 9.24 -13.79
C PHE A 135 1.70 8.05 -13.21
N GLY A 136 1.53 8.04 -11.88
CA GLY A 136 0.86 6.96 -11.15
C GLY A 136 1.76 5.76 -10.84
N ASP A 137 3.07 5.86 -11.09
CA ASP A 137 4.05 4.83 -10.78
C ASP A 137 4.56 4.99 -9.33
N TYR A 138 5.49 4.12 -8.90
CA TYR A 138 5.93 4.02 -7.50
C TYR A 138 6.77 5.21 -6.99
N GLY A 139 7.17 6.16 -7.86
CA GLY A 139 8.06 7.26 -7.46
C GLY A 139 9.41 6.76 -6.96
N ALA A 140 9.92 7.34 -5.87
CA ALA A 140 11.16 6.86 -5.25
C ALA A 140 10.90 5.52 -4.54
N THR A 141 11.62 4.48 -4.92
CA THR A 141 11.36 3.10 -4.47
C THR A 141 12.66 2.41 -4.07
N ILE A 142 12.61 1.68 -2.96
CA ILE A 142 13.65 0.75 -2.52
C ILE A 142 13.00 -0.61 -2.28
N ILE A 143 13.59 -1.66 -2.84
CA ILE A 143 13.16 -3.05 -2.66
C ILE A 143 14.19 -3.78 -1.82
N LEU A 144 13.73 -4.40 -0.74
CA LEU A 144 14.56 -5.20 0.16
C LEU A 144 14.29 -6.68 -0.06
N GLN A 145 15.37 -7.45 -0.11
CA GLN A 145 15.37 -8.90 -0.25
C GLN A 145 15.79 -9.55 1.08
N GLN A 146 15.01 -10.55 1.50
CA GLN A 146 15.21 -11.27 2.77
C GLN A 146 15.98 -12.58 2.60
N LEU A 147 15.82 -13.25 1.46
CA LEU A 147 16.49 -14.49 1.10
C LEU A 147 17.05 -14.36 -0.30
N ASP A 148 18.15 -15.04 -0.61
CA ASP A 148 18.65 -15.14 -1.99
C ASP A 148 17.56 -15.73 -2.90
N ILE A 149 17.21 -14.99 -3.95
CA ILE A 149 16.17 -15.33 -4.94
C ILE A 149 16.80 -15.76 -6.28
N GLY A 150 18.12 -15.93 -6.34
CA GLY A 150 18.86 -16.23 -7.55
C GLY A 150 18.71 -15.15 -8.61
N ASN A 151 18.49 -15.55 -9.86
CA ASN A 151 18.35 -14.62 -10.99
C ASN A 151 16.91 -14.08 -11.15
N TRP A 152 16.08 -14.12 -10.10
CA TRP A 152 14.73 -13.57 -10.19
C TRP A 152 14.79 -12.04 -10.17
N GLU A 153 14.12 -11.41 -11.15
CA GLU A 153 14.03 -9.96 -11.27
C GLU A 153 12.56 -9.54 -11.19
N GLY A 154 12.27 -8.52 -10.39
CA GLY A 154 10.93 -7.94 -10.27
C GLY A 154 10.51 -7.65 -8.83
N ASP A 155 9.32 -7.06 -8.69
CA ASP A 155 8.63 -6.82 -7.42
C ASP A 155 7.37 -7.68 -7.31
N TYR A 156 6.86 -7.84 -6.09
CA TYR A 156 5.47 -8.25 -5.90
C TYR A 156 4.57 -7.06 -6.26
N PRO A 157 3.48 -7.27 -7.02
CA PRO A 157 2.65 -6.17 -7.46
C PRO A 157 1.96 -5.50 -6.26
N GLY A 158 2.01 -4.16 -6.18
CA GLY A 158 1.25 -3.39 -5.19
C GLY A 158 -0.26 -3.39 -5.44
N VAL A 159 -0.69 -3.71 -6.67
CA VAL A 159 -2.11 -3.80 -7.07
C VAL A 159 -2.35 -4.99 -8.00
N CYS A 160 -3.52 -5.64 -7.91
CA CYS A 160 -3.90 -6.74 -8.79
C CYS A 160 -5.35 -6.64 -9.30
N LYS A 161 -5.71 -7.51 -10.26
CA LYS A 161 -7.10 -7.71 -10.68
C LYS A 161 -7.85 -8.48 -9.59
N LYS A 162 -9.15 -8.25 -9.43
CA LYS A 162 -9.94 -8.96 -8.41
C LYS A 162 -10.02 -10.47 -8.70
N SER A 163 -10.05 -10.89 -9.96
CA SER A 163 -9.95 -12.31 -10.34
C SER A 163 -8.62 -12.97 -9.94
N GLU A 164 -7.55 -12.19 -9.78
CA GLU A 164 -6.23 -12.68 -9.36
C GLU A 164 -6.03 -12.63 -7.84
N ALA A 165 -6.96 -12.04 -7.09
CA ALA A 165 -6.83 -11.82 -5.65
C ALA A 165 -6.46 -13.11 -4.90
N ALA A 166 -7.13 -14.23 -5.20
CA ALA A 166 -6.85 -15.51 -4.54
C ALA A 166 -5.39 -15.98 -4.70
N LYS A 167 -4.76 -15.68 -5.84
CA LYS A 167 -3.35 -16.02 -6.11
C LYS A 167 -2.41 -15.19 -5.24
N TYR A 168 -2.63 -13.88 -5.16
CA TYR A 168 -1.72 -12.96 -4.45
C TYR A 168 -1.98 -12.92 -2.94
N LEU A 169 -3.23 -12.95 -2.50
CA LEU A 169 -3.57 -12.98 -1.07
C LEU A 169 -3.07 -14.24 -0.37
N LEU A 170 -2.78 -15.30 -1.15
CA LEU A 170 -2.20 -16.52 -0.62
C LEU A 170 -0.79 -16.26 -0.07
N ASN A 171 0.07 -15.52 -0.78
CA ASN A 171 1.49 -15.34 -0.44
C ASN A 171 1.90 -13.90 -0.11
N SER A 172 0.99 -12.93 -0.18
CA SER A 172 1.19 -11.53 0.24
C SER A 172 0.22 -11.20 1.36
N PRO A 173 0.50 -11.60 2.63
CA PRO A 173 -0.41 -11.34 3.76
C PRO A 173 -0.52 -9.84 4.07
N ASP A 174 -1.47 -9.48 4.95
CA ASP A 174 -1.65 -8.10 5.41
C ASP A 174 -0.33 -7.56 6.03
N PRO A 175 0.28 -6.49 5.46
CA PRO A 175 1.53 -5.95 5.97
C PRO A 175 1.42 -5.38 7.39
N ASP A 176 0.21 -5.10 7.90
CA ASP A 176 0.05 -4.66 9.29
C ASP A 176 0.48 -5.73 10.31
N SER A 177 0.57 -7.01 9.91
CA SER A 177 1.23 -8.05 10.72
C SER A 177 2.70 -7.75 11.04
N ILE A 178 3.35 -6.91 10.22
CA ILE A 178 4.72 -6.41 10.40
C ILE A 178 4.70 -5.01 11.03
N LEU A 179 3.83 -4.12 10.53
CA LEU A 179 3.81 -2.71 10.98
C LEU A 179 3.23 -2.55 12.39
N ASN A 180 2.22 -3.34 12.73
CA ASN A 180 1.50 -3.32 13.99
C ASN A 180 1.01 -1.90 14.37
N LEU A 181 0.49 -1.17 13.38
CA LEU A 181 0.02 0.20 13.53
C LEU A 181 -1.50 0.23 13.73
N ARG A 182 -2.26 -0.70 13.14
CA ARG A 182 -3.73 -0.68 13.26
C ARG A 182 -4.26 -0.97 14.66
N ARG A 183 -3.44 -1.50 15.57
CA ARG A 183 -3.79 -1.62 17.00
C ARG A 183 -4.01 -0.27 17.71
N PHE A 184 -3.63 0.84 17.07
CA PHE A 184 -3.79 2.20 17.57
C PHE A 184 -4.91 2.98 16.87
N LEU A 185 -5.71 2.32 16.01
CA LEU A 185 -6.90 2.88 15.37
C LEU A 185 -8.12 2.86 16.30
#